data_AF-A0A7W8HES8-F1
#
_entry.id   AF-A0A7W8HES8-F1
#
_cell.length_a   1.000
_cell.length_b   1.000
_cell.length_c   1.000
_cell.angle_alpha   90.00
_cell.angle_beta   90.00
_cell.angle_gamma   90.00
#
_symmetry.space_group_name_H-M   'P 1'
#
loop_
_entity.id
_entity.type
_entity.pdbx_description
1 polymer ?
#
loop_
_entity_poly.entity_id
_entity_poly.type
_entity_poly.pdbx_seq_one_letter_code
_entity_poly.pdbx_strand_id
1 'polypeptide(L)'
;MKLWILDADASDADIEAGCRAAEALITSRGLTVEAAYAAVLARAGRERFDRRAAKAWDDAEDAAFRACYGNGDDWPDDAVLAPAEEAGKPG
;
A
#
# COMPACT_ATOMS: atom_id res chain seq x y z
N MET A 1 -7.97 5.46 7.48
CA MET A 1 -7.49 4.08 7.71
C MET A 1 -5.97 4.14 7.86
N LYS A 2 -5.37 3.47 8.86
CA LYS A 2 -3.90 3.44 9.01
C LYS A 2 -3.31 2.37 8.08
N LEU A 3 -2.22 2.69 7.39
CA LEU A 3 -1.46 1.76 6.55
C LEU A 3 -0.28 1.13 7.31
N TRP A 4 0.13 -0.04 6.87
CA TRP A 4 1.34 -0.74 7.30
C TRP A 4 1.94 -1.54 6.13
N ILE A 5 3.24 -1.85 6.19
CA ILE A 5 3.87 -2.79 5.27
C ILE A 5 4.06 -4.11 6.01
N LEU A 6 3.39 -5.15 5.54
CA LEU A 6 3.49 -6.52 6.06
C LEU A 6 4.77 -7.18 5.55
N ASP A 7 5.29 -8.14 6.32
CA ASP A 7 6.44 -8.99 5.95
C ASP A 7 7.67 -8.18 5.49
N ALA A 8 7.82 -6.97 6.05
CA ALA A 8 8.93 -6.07 5.78
C ALA A 8 10.12 -6.34 6.70
N ASP A 9 11.31 -6.51 6.11
CA ASP A 9 12.59 -6.43 6.84
C ASP A 9 13.11 -4.98 6.85
N ALA A 10 12.30 -4.07 7.40
CA ALA A 10 12.61 -2.64 7.52
C ALA A 10 12.29 -2.13 8.92
N SER A 11 12.88 -0.98 9.29
CA SER A 11 12.58 -0.37 10.58
C SER A 11 11.16 0.22 10.62
N ASP A 12 10.53 0.27 11.80
CA ASP A 12 9.23 0.92 11.97
C ASP A 12 9.21 2.35 11.42
N ALA A 13 10.33 3.09 11.53
CA ALA A 13 10.44 4.45 11.03
C ALA A 13 10.39 4.52 9.49
N ASP A 14 11.02 3.55 8.82
CA ASP A 14 11.02 3.43 7.35
C ASP A 14 9.66 2.94 6.84
N ILE A 15 9.04 1.99 7.54
CA ILE A 15 7.67 1.53 7.26
C ILE A 15 6.69 2.70 7.39
N GLU A 16 6.79 3.50 8.45
CA GLU A 16 5.98 4.71 8.61
C GLU A 16 6.24 5.74 7.50
N ALA A 17 7.49 5.92 7.06
CA ALA A 17 7.81 6.80 5.94
C ALA A 17 7.18 6.30 4.64
N GLY A 18 7.23 4.99 4.37
CA GLY A 18 6.56 4.35 3.25
C GLY A 18 5.05 4.55 3.27
N CYS A 19 4.43 4.32 4.43
CA CYS A 19 2.98 4.51 4.61
C CYS A 19 2.56 5.97 4.38
N ARG A 20 3.35 6.94 4.86
CA ARG A 20 3.11 8.38 4.61
C ARG A 20 3.23 8.71 3.12
N ALA A 21 4.18 8.11 2.40
CA ALA A 21 4.34 8.31 0.96
C ALA A 21 3.14 7.76 0.17
N ALA A 22 2.67 6.56 0.52
CA ALA A 22 1.47 5.97 -0.06
C ALA A 22 0.23 6.84 0.13
N GLU A 23 -0.04 7.25 1.38
CA GLU A 23 -1.21 8.07 1.71
C GLU A 23 -1.18 9.43 0.99
N ALA A 24 0.00 10.07 0.94
CA ALA A 24 0.17 11.33 0.22
C ALA A 24 -0.09 11.17 -1.28
N LEU A 25 0.37 10.08 -1.90
CA LEU A 25 0.15 9.84 -3.33
C LEU A 25 -1.32 9.61 -3.65
N ILE A 26 -2.03 8.79 -2.85
CA ILE A 26 -3.46 8.55 -3.04
C ILE A 26 -4.25 9.85 -2.88
N THR A 27 -3.94 10.61 -1.82
CA THR A 27 -4.59 11.91 -1.54
C THR A 27 -4.33 12.93 -2.64
N SER A 28 -3.12 12.98 -3.19
CA SER A 28 -2.78 13.89 -4.31
C SER A 28 -3.61 13.65 -5.56
N ARG A 29 -4.19 12.44 -5.69
CA ARG A 29 -5.06 12.04 -6.80
C ARG A 29 -6.54 12.28 -6.51
N GLY A 30 -6.89 12.89 -5.38
CA GLY A 30 -8.27 13.17 -4.96
C GLY A 30 -9.06 11.92 -4.58
N LEU A 31 -8.37 10.89 -4.10
CA LEU A 31 -8.96 9.63 -3.64
C LEU A 31 -8.71 9.46 -2.14
N THR A 32 -9.52 8.62 -1.50
CA THR A 32 -9.24 8.16 -0.13
C THR A 32 -8.48 6.84 -0.16
N VAL A 33 -7.70 6.57 0.88
CA VAL A 33 -6.97 5.31 1.05
C VAL A 33 -7.94 4.12 1.06
N GLU A 34 -9.10 4.27 1.71
CA GLU A 34 -10.15 3.26 1.76
C GLU A 34 -10.72 2.94 0.37
N ALA A 35 -10.94 3.95 -0.48
CA ALA A 35 -11.46 3.73 -1.83
C ALA A 35 -10.44 3.03 -2.72
N ALA A 36 -9.16 3.37 -2.60
CA ALA A 36 -8.08 2.71 -3.31
C ALA A 36 -7.94 1.24 -2.89
N TYR A 37 -7.95 0.98 -1.58
CA TYR A 37 -7.87 -0.39 -1.03
C TYR A 37 -9.10 -1.24 -1.42
N ALA A 38 -10.31 -0.70 -1.29
CA ALA A 38 -11.53 -1.39 -1.70
C ALA A 38 -11.51 -1.76 -3.18
N ALA A 39 -10.92 -0.93 -4.03
CA ALA A 39 -10.79 -1.21 -5.46
C ALA A 39 -9.82 -2.37 -5.76
N VAL A 40 -8.71 -2.51 -5.02
CA VAL A 40 -7.81 -3.66 -5.19
C VAL A 40 -8.38 -4.95 -4.61
N LEU A 41 -9.12 -4.89 -3.51
CA LEU A 41 -9.87 -6.04 -2.99
C LEU A 41 -10.93 -6.52 -3.98
N ALA A 42 -11.74 -5.61 -4.52
CA ALA A 42 -12.74 -5.93 -5.54
C ALA A 42 -12.07 -6.49 -6.81
N ARG A 43 -10.89 -5.96 -7.20
CA ARG A 43 -10.09 -6.50 -8.31
C ARG A 43 -9.66 -7.95 -8.04
N ALA A 44 -9.15 -8.25 -6.84
CA ALA A 44 -8.75 -9.60 -6.45
C ALA A 44 -9.94 -10.59 -6.44
N GLY A 45 -11.11 -10.12 -6.02
CA GLY A 45 -12.38 -10.86 -6.07
C GLY A 45 -13.00 -11.00 -7.47
N ARG A 46 -12.38 -10.45 -8.52
CA ARG A 46 -12.92 -10.38 -9.89
C ARG A 46 -14.26 -9.64 -10.00
N GLU A 47 -14.51 -8.71 -9.09
CA GLU A 47 -15.70 -7.86 -9.07
C GLU A 47 -15.52 -6.61 -9.92
N ARG A 48 -16.56 -5.77 -10.02
CA ARG A 48 -16.45 -4.47 -10.68
C ARG A 48 -15.79 -3.47 -9.72
N PHE A 49 -14.73 -2.82 -10.17
CA PHE A 49 -13.97 -1.86 -9.38
C PHE A 49 -13.66 -0.57 -10.15
N ASP A 50 -13.29 0.49 -9.41
CA ASP A 50 -12.76 1.72 -10.00
C ASP A 50 -11.29 1.52 -10.37
N ARG A 51 -10.98 1.53 -11.67
CA ARG A 51 -9.63 1.33 -12.19
C ARG A 51 -8.65 2.43 -11.78
N ARG A 52 -9.12 3.67 -11.61
CA ARG A 52 -8.28 4.79 -11.16
C ARG A 52 -7.92 4.60 -9.69
N ALA A 53 -8.87 4.14 -8.88
CA ALA A 53 -8.62 3.85 -7.47
C ALA A 53 -7.67 2.66 -7.30
N ALA A 54 -7.86 1.57 -8.05
CA ALA A 54 -6.94 0.42 -8.02
C ALA A 54 -5.52 0.82 -8.46
N LYS A 55 -5.38 1.58 -9.55
CA LYS A 55 -4.06 2.08 -9.99
C LYS A 55 -3.42 3.02 -8.95
N ALA A 56 -4.23 3.81 -8.24
CA ALA A 56 -3.70 4.66 -7.18
C ALA A 56 -3.14 3.86 -6.01
N TRP A 57 -3.70 2.68 -5.72
CA TRP A 57 -3.12 1.75 -4.75
C TRP A 57 -1.81 1.15 -5.25
N ASP A 58 -1.79 0.59 -6.47
CA ASP A 58 -0.57 -0.02 -7.04
C ASP A 58 0.60 0.99 -7.05
N ASP A 59 0.36 2.22 -7.51
CA ASP A 59 1.41 3.24 -7.54
C ASP A 59 1.80 3.72 -6.12
N ALA A 60 0.89 3.60 -5.14
CA ALA A 60 1.15 3.96 -3.75
C ALA A 60 1.96 2.88 -3.02
N GLU A 61 1.75 1.61 -3.35
CA GLU A 61 2.58 0.50 -2.92
C GLU A 61 4.02 0.66 -3.43
N ASP A 62 4.20 0.95 -4.73
CA ASP A 62 5.51 1.28 -5.30
C ASP A 62 6.18 2.46 -4.57
N ALA A 63 5.41 3.52 -4.28
CA ALA A 63 5.92 4.69 -3.58
C ALA A 63 6.30 4.37 -2.12
N ALA A 64 5.53 3.51 -1.46
CA ALA A 64 5.83 3.05 -0.10
C ALA A 64 7.14 2.26 -0.08
N PHE A 65 7.31 1.30 -1.00
CA PHE A 65 8.51 0.49 -1.06
C PHE A 65 9.74 1.31 -1.42
N ARG A 66 9.63 2.27 -2.35
CA ARG A 66 10.72 3.20 -2.66
C ARG A 66 11.13 4.07 -1.47
N ALA A 67 10.16 4.51 -0.67
CA ALA A 67 10.44 5.30 0.53
C ALA A 67 11.01 4.43 1.67
N CYS A 68 10.62 3.15 1.74
CA CYS A 68 11.05 2.20 2.77
C CYS A 68 12.44 1.62 2.50
N TYR A 69 12.71 1.17 1.27
CA TYR A 69 13.92 0.44 0.88
C TYR A 69 14.88 1.27 0.00
N GLY A 70 14.49 2.48 -0.38
CA GLY A 70 15.24 3.34 -1.31
C GLY A 70 14.94 3.06 -2.78
N ASN A 71 15.80 3.54 -3.69
CA ASN A 71 15.60 3.41 -5.13
C ASN A 71 16.06 2.06 -5.72
N GLY A 72 16.24 1.04 -4.89
CA GLY A 72 16.54 -0.31 -5.36
C GLY A 72 15.25 -1.03 -5.78
N ASP A 73 15.31 -1.80 -6.87
CA ASP A 73 14.20 -2.67 -7.30
C ASP A 73 14.20 -4.03 -6.57
N ASP A 74 14.86 -4.11 -5.40
CA ASP A 74 15.20 -5.35 -4.69
C ASP A 74 14.54 -5.37 -3.29
N TRP A 75 13.26 -5.02 -3.24
CA TRP A 75 12.44 -5.17 -2.03
C TRP A 75 11.91 -6.61 -1.92
N PRO A 76 11.61 -7.10 -0.69
CA PRO A 76 11.14 -8.48 -0.51
C PRO A 76 9.87 -8.77 -1.32
N ASP A 77 9.84 -9.89 -2.05
CA ASP A 77 8.68 -10.31 -2.86
C ASP A 77 7.40 -10.49 -2.01
N ASP A 78 7.57 -10.82 -0.72
CA ASP A 78 6.48 -11.03 0.22
C ASP A 78 6.02 -9.74 0.91
N ALA A 79 6.73 -8.62 0.74
CA ALA A 79 6.34 -7.36 1.37
C ALA A 79 5.09 -6.79 0.70
N VAL A 80 4.09 -6.42 1.49
CA VAL A 80 2.78 -5.96 0.98
C VAL A 80 2.31 -4.72 1.72
N LEU A 81 1.85 -3.71 0.99
CA LEU A 81 1.14 -2.57 1.60
C LEU A 81 -0.29 -3.02 1.95
N ALA A 82 -0.70 -2.84 3.21
CA ALA A 82 -2.01 -3.22 3.69
C ALA A 82 -2.55 -2.26 4.77
N PRO A 83 -3.85 -2.30 5.10
CA PRO A 83 -4.34 -1.68 6.33
C PRO A 83 -3.65 -2.29 7.55
N ALA A 84 -3.30 -1.47 8.54
CA ALA A 84 -2.63 -1.91 9.76
C ALA A 84 -3.45 -2.96 10.56
N GLU A 85 -4.77 -3.01 10.36
CA GLU A 85 -5.66 -4.01 10.95
C GLU A 85 -5.45 -5.42 10.39
N GLU A 86 -4.85 -5.55 9.20
CA GLU A 86 -4.53 -6.84 8.58
C GLU A 86 -3.22 -7.43 9.10
N ALA A 87 -2.32 -6.60 9.65
CA ALA A 87 -1.07 -7.05 10.26
C ALA A 87 -1.25 -8.00 11.47
N GLY A 88 -2.46 -8.05 12.04
CA GLY A 88 -2.79 -8.92 13.18
C GLY A 88 -3.62 -10.16 12.82
N LYS A 89 -3.95 -10.39 11.54
CA LYS A 89 -4.74 -11.56 11.13
C LYS A 89 -3.78 -12.63 10.61
N PRO A 90 -3.72 -13.84 11.21
CA PRO A 90 -2.99 -14.94 10.60
C PRO A 90 -3.64 -15.27 9.25
N GLY A 91 -2.83 -15.32 8.20
CA GLY A 91 -3.21 -15.83 6.87
C GLY A 91 -3.53 -17.31 6.87
#